data_AF-A0A8X6TG49-F1
#
_entry.id   AF-A0A8X6TG49-F1
#
_cell.length_a   1.000
_cell.length_b   1.000
_cell.length_c   1.000
_cell.angle_alpha   90.00
_cell.angle_beta   90.00
_cell.angle_gamma   90.00
#
_symmetry.space_group_name_H-M   'P 1'
#
loop_
_entity.id
_entity.type
_entity.pdbx_description
1 polymer ?
#
loop_
_entity_poly.entity_id
_entity_poly.type
_entity_poly.pdbx_seq_one_letter_code
_entity_poly.pdbx_strand_id
1 'polypeptide(L)'
;FKNMSSSSTKLIQESYEILSFKMKHLPDFVLKKLKDELKETPEKKRKSLLELKKMLDDEQLTGGIDFHEDFLTQYLRHSKYDIQRTFYHIRSMFLLRKKDSSLFDGIPDEFFLAKESPKFFLLLPKRCPQGCTIVIFQYAKYNPNELPVEDFKRLFIMLFIQILRDPMTQINGFKFIHDFQGTTLLHLKQCTPSNLYLFYHAAIHCIPGRYKEIHIINESFLVKPCWKVINLFLSEKIRNRVHFHSSTEKLFDYFPSSILPTEYGGDLRENQMENWSRKANADHKHHGVTGQPNFF
;
A
#
# COMPACT_ATOMS: atom_id res chain seq x y z
N PHE A 1 12.57 -2.95 -23.95
CA PHE A 1 12.97 -3.00 -22.55
C PHE A 1 13.82 -4.25 -22.38
N LYS A 2 15.13 -4.09 -22.09
CA LYS A 2 16.09 -5.21 -22.05
C LYS A 2 15.89 -6.03 -20.76
N ASN A 3 15.94 -7.35 -20.90
CA ASN A 3 15.92 -8.34 -19.83
C ASN A 3 16.97 -8.01 -18.77
N MET A 4 16.51 -7.63 -17.57
CA MET A 4 17.28 -7.79 -16.34
C MET A 4 16.74 -9.05 -15.66
N SER A 5 17.53 -10.13 -15.70
CA SER A 5 17.26 -11.36 -14.98
C SER A 5 17.38 -11.09 -13.48
N SER A 6 16.24 -10.91 -12.79
CA SER A 6 16.22 -11.02 -11.33
C SER A 6 16.37 -12.49 -10.96
N SER A 7 17.33 -12.78 -10.09
CA SER A 7 17.46 -14.06 -9.37
C SER A 7 16.17 -14.34 -8.60
N SER A 8 15.19 -14.98 -9.25
CA SER A 8 14.03 -15.56 -8.60
C SER A 8 14.48 -16.85 -7.95
N THR A 9 14.57 -16.84 -6.61
CA THR A 9 14.62 -18.08 -5.84
C THR A 9 13.33 -18.82 -6.16
N LYS A 10 13.41 -19.87 -6.98
CA LYS A 10 12.27 -20.78 -7.22
C LYS A 10 11.70 -21.17 -5.86
N LEU A 11 10.47 -20.75 -5.59
CA LEU A 11 9.70 -21.22 -4.45
C LEU A 11 9.45 -22.71 -4.69
N ILE A 12 10.34 -23.55 -4.15
CA ILE A 12 10.11 -24.98 -4.04
C ILE A 12 8.88 -25.15 -3.16
N GLN A 13 8.05 -26.11 -3.55
CA GLN A 13 6.72 -26.45 -3.08
C GLN A 13 6.74 -26.97 -1.63
N GLU A 14 7.29 -26.21 -0.69
CA GLU A 14 7.11 -26.44 0.74
C GLU A 14 5.68 -26.02 1.12
N SER A 15 5.03 -26.80 2.00
CA SER A 15 3.71 -26.50 2.53
C SER A 15 3.77 -25.27 3.43
N TYR A 16 3.82 -24.08 2.83
CA TYR A 16 3.77 -22.83 3.57
C TYR A 16 2.41 -22.67 4.24
N GLU A 17 2.41 -22.35 5.53
CA GLU A 17 1.20 -21.93 6.21
C GLU A 17 0.65 -20.66 5.55
N ILE A 18 -0.58 -20.74 5.05
CA ILE A 18 -1.23 -19.61 4.40
C ILE A 18 -1.83 -18.71 5.48
N LEU A 19 -1.19 -17.57 5.71
CA LEU A 19 -1.64 -16.61 6.71
C LEU A 19 -2.83 -15.79 6.20
N SER A 20 -3.82 -15.56 7.06
CA SER A 20 -4.92 -14.63 6.76
C SER A 20 -4.43 -13.18 6.78
N PHE A 21 -5.07 -12.31 6.00
CA PHE A 21 -4.88 -10.86 6.12
C PHE A 21 -5.29 -10.38 7.52
N LYS A 22 -6.47 -10.79 8.02
CA LYS A 22 -7.00 -10.39 9.33
C LYS A 22 -6.44 -11.27 10.44
N MET A 23 -5.22 -11.00 10.85
CA MET A 23 -4.64 -11.62 12.05
C MET A 23 -5.04 -10.84 13.31
N LYS A 24 -4.94 -11.47 14.49
CA LYS A 24 -5.19 -10.84 15.80
C LYS A 24 -3.95 -10.84 16.71
N HIS A 25 -2.82 -11.31 16.19
CA HIS A 25 -1.55 -11.37 16.89
C HIS A 25 -0.42 -11.37 15.85
N LEU A 26 0.80 -11.09 16.30
CA LEU A 26 2.02 -11.22 15.50
C LEU A 26 2.61 -12.61 15.71
N PRO A 27 2.75 -13.45 14.67
CA PRO A 27 3.42 -14.75 14.78
C PRO A 27 4.91 -14.60 15.14
N ASP A 28 5.50 -15.66 15.69
CA ASP A 28 6.90 -15.67 16.16
C ASP A 28 7.91 -15.26 15.08
N PHE A 29 7.72 -15.70 13.83
CA PHE A 29 8.61 -15.31 12.75
C PHE A 29 8.56 -13.79 12.45
N VAL A 30 7.40 -13.15 12.70
CA VAL A 30 7.22 -11.70 12.54
C VAL A 30 7.81 -10.95 13.72
N LEU A 31 7.66 -11.47 14.95
CA LEU A 31 8.32 -10.94 16.14
C LEU A 31 9.85 -11.01 16.00
N LYS A 32 10.37 -12.12 15.48
CA LYS A 32 11.78 -12.28 15.14
C LYS A 32 12.23 -11.25 14.11
N LYS A 33 11.47 -11.06 13.04
CA LYS A 33 11.75 -10.03 12.03
C LYS A 33 11.74 -8.60 12.60
N LEU A 34 10.80 -8.30 13.48
CA LEU A 34 10.72 -7.03 14.19
C LEU A 34 12.00 -6.76 15.00
N LYS A 35 12.51 -7.79 15.70
CA LYS A 35 13.76 -7.74 16.47
C LYS A 35 14.99 -7.65 15.56
N ASP A 36 15.07 -8.47 14.51
CA ASP A 36 16.29 -8.62 13.73
C ASP A 36 16.43 -7.53 12.66
N GLU A 37 15.35 -7.20 11.94
CA GLU A 37 15.38 -6.20 10.86
C GLU A 37 15.17 -4.76 11.35
N LEU A 38 14.26 -4.56 12.33
CA LEU A 38 13.91 -3.22 12.82
C LEU A 38 14.61 -2.88 14.14
N LYS A 39 15.18 -3.88 14.81
CA LYS A 39 15.80 -3.73 16.13
C LYS A 39 14.85 -3.06 17.12
N GLU A 40 13.55 -3.36 17.01
CA GLU A 40 12.51 -2.81 17.89
C GLU A 40 12.55 -3.55 19.22
N THR A 41 12.84 -2.81 20.29
CA THR A 41 12.68 -3.25 21.68
C THR A 41 11.69 -2.31 22.38
N PRO A 42 11.05 -2.71 23.48
CA PRO A 42 10.16 -1.81 24.23
C PRO A 42 10.84 -0.50 24.63
N GLU A 43 12.10 -0.57 25.07
CA GLU A 43 12.88 0.61 25.44
C GLU A 43 13.18 1.51 24.25
N LYS A 44 13.62 0.94 23.12
CA LYS A 44 13.91 1.71 21.90
C LYS A 44 12.64 2.37 21.38
N LYS A 45 11.52 1.63 21.34
CA LYS A 45 10.21 2.17 20.92
C LYS A 45 9.82 3.37 21.79
N ARG A 46 9.89 3.23 23.12
CA ARG A 46 9.57 4.32 24.05
C ARG A 46 10.46 5.55 23.86
N LYS A 47 11.78 5.36 23.75
CA LYS A 47 12.74 6.45 23.54
C LYS A 47 12.48 7.17 22.21
N SER A 48 12.32 6.40 21.12
CA SER A 48 12.04 6.96 19.79
C SER A 48 10.71 7.68 19.70
N LEU A 49 9.65 7.18 20.35
CA LEU A 49 8.36 7.87 20.41
C LEU A 49 8.48 9.21 21.16
N LEU A 50 9.19 9.24 22.28
CA LEU A 50 9.40 10.47 23.04
C LEU A 50 10.16 11.52 22.23
N GLU A 51 11.26 11.12 21.59
CA GLU A 51 12.07 11.99 20.74
C GLU A 51 11.27 12.52 19.55
N LEU A 52 10.55 11.63 18.85
CA LEU A 52 9.74 12.01 17.70
C LEU A 52 8.58 12.94 18.09
N LYS A 53 7.88 12.66 19.20
CA LYS A 53 6.80 13.53 19.71
C LYS A 53 7.33 14.93 20.00
N LYS A 54 8.50 15.06 20.62
CA LYS A 54 9.15 16.36 20.85
C LYS A 54 9.44 17.08 19.53
N MET A 55 10.05 16.41 18.57
CA MET A 55 10.35 17.01 17.27
C MET A 55 9.10 17.49 16.52
N LEU A 56 8.00 16.73 16.62
CA LEU A 56 6.72 17.09 16.00
C LEU A 56 6.04 18.26 16.73
N ASP A 57 6.18 18.34 18.05
CA ASP A 57 5.63 19.46 18.84
C ASP A 57 6.35 20.78 18.53
N ASP A 58 7.66 20.72 18.31
CA ASP A 58 8.50 21.87 17.93
C ASP A 58 8.27 22.32 16.46
N GLU A 59 7.52 21.58 15.64
CA GLU A 59 7.32 21.85 14.20
C GLU A 59 6.00 22.56 13.91
N GLN A 60 6.03 23.54 12.99
CA GLN A 60 4.89 24.45 12.76
C GLN A 60 3.61 23.77 12.25
N LEU A 61 3.71 22.69 11.47
CA LEU A 61 2.56 21.99 10.87
C LEU A 61 1.97 20.93 11.80
N THR A 62 2.77 20.40 12.74
CA THR A 62 2.38 19.31 13.64
C THR A 62 2.31 19.68 15.12
N GLY A 63 2.73 20.87 15.50
CA GLY A 63 2.73 21.37 16.87
C GLY A 63 1.35 21.31 17.52
N GLY A 64 1.28 20.86 18.77
CA GLY A 64 0.03 20.71 19.52
C GLY A 64 -0.89 19.57 19.09
N ILE A 65 -0.51 18.74 18.11
CA ILE A 65 -1.26 17.55 17.74
C ILE A 65 -0.90 16.38 18.67
N ASP A 66 -1.89 15.86 19.39
CA ASP A 66 -1.72 14.65 20.20
C ASP A 66 -1.82 13.38 19.32
N PHE A 67 -0.69 12.95 18.79
CA PHE A 67 -0.61 11.78 17.92
C PHE A 67 -0.82 10.46 18.66
N HIS A 68 -1.65 9.59 18.09
CA HIS A 68 -1.70 8.19 18.52
C HIS A 68 -0.33 7.52 18.35
N GLU A 69 0.13 6.78 19.37
CA GLU A 69 1.43 6.12 19.31
C GLU A 69 1.52 5.07 18.19
N ASP A 70 0.40 4.42 17.87
CA ASP A 70 0.32 3.47 16.76
C ASP A 70 0.56 4.17 15.42
N PHE A 71 0.00 5.36 15.23
CA PHE A 71 0.25 6.18 14.05
C PHE A 71 1.73 6.56 13.95
N LEU A 72 2.40 6.92 15.04
CA LEU A 72 3.84 7.22 15.00
C LEU A 72 4.69 5.95 14.77
N THR A 73 4.26 4.83 15.39
CA THR A 73 4.97 3.55 15.32
C THR A 73 5.05 3.01 13.89
N GLN A 74 4.01 3.16 13.06
CA GLN A 74 4.07 2.75 11.66
C GLN A 74 5.17 3.50 10.88
N TYR A 75 5.37 4.80 11.11
CA TYR A 75 6.43 5.58 10.44
C TYR A 75 7.81 5.23 10.98
N LEU A 76 7.93 4.97 12.29
CA LEU A 76 9.17 4.47 12.90
C LEU A 76 9.55 3.12 12.28
N ARG A 77 8.61 2.18 12.17
CA ARG A 77 8.83 0.88 11.53
C ARG A 77 9.21 1.01 10.07
N HIS A 78 8.54 1.87 9.31
CA HIS A 78 8.87 2.17 7.91
C HIS A 78 10.33 2.64 7.76
N SER A 79 10.75 3.55 8.64
CA SER A 79 12.07 4.17 8.61
C SER A 79 13.13 3.37 9.37
N LYS A 80 12.82 2.15 9.83
CA LYS A 80 13.71 1.32 10.67
C LYS A 80 14.22 2.06 11.91
N TYR A 81 13.36 2.86 12.53
CA TYR A 81 13.65 3.69 13.70
C TYR A 81 14.70 4.79 13.46
N ASP A 82 14.95 5.17 12.21
CA ASP A 82 15.64 6.42 11.88
C ASP A 82 14.70 7.60 12.15
N ILE A 83 14.99 8.38 13.18
CA ILE A 83 14.10 9.45 13.65
C ILE A 83 13.98 10.59 12.64
N GLN A 84 15.09 11.00 12.03
CA GLN A 84 15.09 12.10 11.06
C GLN A 84 14.30 11.73 9.81
N ARG A 85 14.47 10.50 9.33
CA ARG A 85 13.68 9.98 8.21
C ARG A 85 12.21 9.83 8.58
N THR A 86 11.91 9.38 9.80
CA THR A 86 10.53 9.26 10.30
C THR A 86 9.84 10.62 10.31
N PHE A 87 10.50 11.63 10.87
CA PHE A 87 10.02 13.00 10.92
C PHE A 87 9.81 13.58 9.51
N TYR A 88 10.74 13.36 8.59
CA TYR A 88 10.61 13.76 7.18
C TYR A 88 9.32 13.21 6.54
N HIS A 89 9.02 11.93 6.73
CA HIS A 89 7.84 11.30 6.14
C HIS A 89 6.54 11.85 6.74
N ILE A 90 6.47 12.03 8.06
CA ILE A 90 5.30 12.61 8.74
C ILE A 90 5.10 14.05 8.24
N ARG A 91 6.15 14.87 8.24
CA ARG A 91 6.08 16.24 7.74
C ARG A 91 5.65 16.30 6.27
N SER A 92 6.14 15.37 5.43
CA SER A 92 5.74 15.28 4.02
C SER A 92 4.25 14.93 3.86
N MET A 93 3.70 14.09 4.74
CA MET A 93 2.26 13.82 4.79
C MET A 93 1.47 15.08 5.18
N PHE A 94 1.90 15.81 6.21
CA PHE A 94 1.24 17.04 6.65
C PHE A 94 1.34 18.18 5.62
N LEU A 95 2.45 18.30 4.90
CA LEU A 95 2.57 19.22 3.77
C LEU A 95 1.59 18.88 2.65
N LEU A 96 1.43 17.59 2.33
CA LEU A 96 0.44 17.15 1.35
C LEU A 96 -0.99 17.49 1.81
N ARG A 97 -1.31 17.21 3.07
CA ARG A 97 -2.61 17.54 3.69
C ARG A 97 -2.88 19.04 3.72
N LYS A 98 -1.86 19.87 3.98
CA LYS A 98 -1.99 21.34 3.92
C LYS A 98 -2.23 21.84 2.50
N LYS A 99 -1.60 21.20 1.50
CA LYS A 99 -1.77 21.55 0.08
C LYS A 99 -3.15 21.16 -0.45
N ASP A 100 -3.64 19.98 -0.06
CA ASP A 100 -4.94 19.47 -0.46
C ASP A 100 -5.49 18.57 0.65
N SER A 101 -6.27 19.16 1.55
CA SER A 101 -6.86 18.45 2.67
C SER A 101 -7.91 17.43 2.21
N SER A 102 -8.55 17.71 1.07
CA SER A 102 -9.66 16.90 0.57
C SER A 102 -9.21 15.51 0.13
N LEU A 103 -7.93 15.30 -0.16
CA LEU A 103 -7.35 13.98 -0.44
C LEU A 103 -7.47 12.98 0.71
N PHE A 104 -7.68 13.47 1.93
CA PHE A 104 -7.75 12.67 3.14
C PHE A 104 -9.18 12.53 3.68
N ASP A 105 -10.17 12.97 2.90
CA ASP A 105 -11.57 12.72 3.19
C ASP A 105 -11.98 11.31 2.72
N GLY A 106 -13.01 10.75 3.35
CA GLY A 106 -13.69 9.57 2.82
C GLY A 106 -14.44 9.88 1.52
N ILE A 107 -14.90 8.84 0.84
CA ILE A 107 -15.78 8.99 -0.33
C ILE A 107 -17.25 8.71 0.03
N PRO A 108 -18.23 9.19 -0.74
CA PRO A 108 -19.64 8.81 -0.61
C PRO A 108 -19.85 7.28 -0.62
N ASP A 109 -20.67 6.76 0.30
CA ASP A 109 -20.86 5.30 0.44
C ASP A 109 -21.60 4.69 -0.77
N GLU A 110 -22.35 5.49 -1.51
CA GLU A 110 -23.05 5.09 -2.74
C GLU A 110 -22.10 4.51 -3.80
N PHE A 111 -20.84 4.96 -3.84
CA PHE A 111 -19.85 4.41 -4.74
C PHE A 111 -19.58 2.94 -4.46
N PHE A 112 -19.58 2.51 -3.19
CA PHE A 112 -19.37 1.11 -2.83
C PHE A 112 -20.63 0.25 -2.98
N LEU A 113 -21.82 0.84 -2.97
CA LEU A 113 -23.09 0.10 -3.02
C LEU A 113 -23.61 -0.10 -4.44
N ALA A 114 -23.39 0.88 -5.31
CA ALA A 114 -24.07 0.95 -6.61
C ALA A 114 -23.11 0.95 -7.80
N LYS A 115 -21.79 1.02 -7.60
CA LYS A 115 -20.80 1.17 -8.67
C LYS A 115 -19.76 0.05 -8.65
N GLU A 116 -19.33 -0.35 -9.83
CA GLU A 116 -18.24 -1.32 -10.00
C GLU A 116 -16.87 -0.66 -9.85
N SER A 117 -16.79 0.66 -10.09
CA SER A 117 -15.54 1.41 -10.14
C SER A 117 -14.62 1.23 -8.91
N PRO A 118 -15.10 1.26 -7.65
CA PRO A 118 -14.24 1.02 -6.49
C PRO A 118 -13.65 -0.39 -6.39
N LYS A 119 -14.18 -1.37 -7.14
CA LYS A 119 -13.68 -2.75 -7.19
C LYS A 119 -12.42 -2.92 -8.04
N PHE A 120 -11.88 -1.83 -8.60
CA PHE A 120 -10.54 -1.80 -9.18
C PHE A 120 -9.47 -2.19 -8.15
N PHE A 121 -9.74 -1.99 -6.87
CA PHE A 121 -8.85 -2.33 -5.77
C PHE A 121 -9.27 -3.63 -5.11
N LEU A 122 -8.35 -4.59 -5.07
CA LEU A 122 -8.57 -5.92 -4.53
C LEU A 122 -7.50 -6.22 -3.47
N LEU A 123 -7.86 -6.07 -2.20
CA LEU A 123 -7.07 -6.58 -1.08
C LEU A 123 -7.29 -8.08 -0.95
N LEU A 124 -6.24 -8.91 -0.98
CA LEU A 124 -6.44 -10.35 -0.84
C LEU A 124 -6.66 -10.75 0.63
N PRO A 125 -7.56 -11.72 0.91
CA PRO A 125 -7.84 -12.19 2.27
C PRO A 125 -6.71 -13.05 2.86
N LYS A 126 -5.69 -13.37 2.06
CA LYS A 126 -4.52 -14.17 2.39
C LYS A 126 -3.25 -13.35 2.13
N ARG A 127 -2.22 -13.61 2.94
CA ARG A 127 -0.89 -13.01 2.80
C ARG A 127 0.01 -13.92 1.98
N CYS A 128 1.11 -13.37 1.48
CA CYS A 128 2.23 -14.20 1.02
C CYS A 128 2.77 -15.06 2.18
N PRO A 129 3.45 -16.19 1.89
CA PRO A 129 4.17 -16.96 2.90
C PRO A 129 5.12 -16.12 3.78
N GLN A 130 5.68 -15.04 3.22
CA GLN A 130 6.58 -14.13 3.95
C GLN A 130 5.82 -13.07 4.78
N GLY A 131 4.50 -13.19 4.93
CA GLY A 131 3.62 -12.31 5.71
C GLY A 131 3.20 -11.01 5.01
N CYS A 132 3.62 -10.79 3.76
CA CYS A 132 3.30 -9.56 3.02
C CYS A 132 1.80 -9.49 2.68
N THR A 133 1.24 -8.29 2.78
CA THR A 133 -0.11 -8.00 2.29
C THR A 133 -0.11 -7.94 0.77
N ILE A 134 -1.09 -8.57 0.12
CA ILE A 134 -1.21 -8.56 -1.35
C ILE A 134 -2.38 -7.68 -1.75
N VAL A 135 -2.13 -6.81 -2.70
CA VAL A 135 -3.14 -5.95 -3.29
C VAL A 135 -3.06 -6.05 -4.80
N ILE A 136 -4.19 -6.23 -5.45
CA ILE A 136 -4.34 -6.25 -6.90
C ILE A 136 -5.07 -4.98 -7.33
N PHE A 137 -4.55 -4.31 -8.36
CA PHE A 137 -5.19 -3.19 -9.04
C PHE A 137 -5.64 -3.64 -10.43
N GLN A 138 -6.96 -3.71 -10.63
CA GLN A 138 -7.62 -4.03 -11.89
C GLN A 138 -8.10 -2.75 -12.56
N TYR A 139 -7.20 -2.08 -13.28
CA TYR A 139 -7.44 -0.71 -13.71
C TYR A 139 -8.65 -0.56 -14.63
N ALA A 140 -8.99 -1.57 -15.44
CA ALA A 140 -10.15 -1.52 -16.33
C ALA A 140 -11.50 -1.51 -15.60
N LYS A 141 -11.55 -1.91 -14.31
CA LYS A 141 -12.77 -1.81 -13.50
C LYS A 141 -13.08 -0.36 -13.11
N TYR A 142 -12.09 0.52 -13.10
CA TYR A 142 -12.28 1.93 -12.77
C TYR A 142 -12.87 2.70 -13.96
N ASN A 143 -14.12 3.16 -13.84
CA ASN A 143 -14.76 4.03 -14.82
C ASN A 143 -14.75 5.49 -14.33
N PRO A 144 -13.98 6.41 -14.96
CA PRO A 144 -13.92 7.82 -14.56
C PRO A 144 -15.26 8.58 -14.64
N ASN A 145 -16.25 8.05 -15.36
CA ASN A 145 -17.59 8.64 -15.43
C ASN A 145 -18.48 8.21 -14.25
N GLU A 146 -18.13 7.12 -13.56
CA GLU A 146 -18.84 6.64 -12.37
C GLU A 146 -18.18 7.11 -11.09
N LEU A 147 -16.85 7.06 -11.02
CA LEU A 147 -16.06 7.53 -9.90
C LEU A 147 -15.15 8.66 -10.39
N PRO A 148 -15.40 9.92 -10.00
CA PRO A 148 -14.55 11.03 -10.39
C PRO A 148 -13.09 10.81 -9.96
N VAL A 149 -12.14 11.35 -10.72
CA VAL A 149 -10.71 11.15 -10.46
C VAL A 149 -10.27 11.67 -9.09
N GLU A 150 -10.92 12.70 -8.57
CA GLU A 150 -10.64 13.21 -7.22
C GLU A 150 -11.07 12.21 -6.14
N ASP A 151 -12.22 11.55 -6.30
CA ASP A 151 -12.66 10.49 -5.39
C ASP A 151 -11.82 9.22 -5.56
N PHE A 152 -11.35 8.92 -6.77
CA PHE A 152 -10.36 7.85 -6.98
C PHE A 152 -9.06 8.11 -6.22
N LYS A 153 -8.55 9.35 -6.22
CA LYS A 153 -7.36 9.74 -5.44
C LYS A 153 -7.61 9.59 -3.93
N ARG A 154 -8.74 10.08 -3.43
CA ARG A 154 -9.16 9.92 -2.02
C ARG A 154 -9.23 8.46 -1.62
N LEU A 155 -9.90 7.65 -2.45
CA LEU A 155 -10.02 6.21 -2.25
C LEU A 155 -8.64 5.55 -2.18
N PHE A 156 -7.73 5.87 -3.09
CA PHE A 156 -6.35 5.37 -3.05
C PHE A 156 -5.65 5.71 -1.73
N ILE A 157 -5.66 6.98 -1.30
CA ILE A 157 -5.00 7.40 -0.05
C ILE A 157 -5.62 6.70 1.16
N MET A 158 -6.95 6.71 1.25
CA MET A 158 -7.72 6.09 2.33
C MET A 158 -7.41 4.59 2.48
N LEU A 159 -7.39 3.83 1.38
CA LEU A 159 -7.15 2.39 1.40
C LEU A 159 -5.78 2.06 2.00
N PHE A 160 -4.73 2.79 1.62
CA PHE A 160 -3.39 2.55 2.16
C PHE A 160 -3.27 2.92 3.63
N ILE A 161 -3.84 4.06 4.04
CA ILE A 161 -3.88 4.46 5.46
C ILE A 161 -4.58 3.38 6.29
N GLN A 162 -5.73 2.88 5.82
CA GLN A 162 -6.51 1.88 6.55
C GLN A 162 -5.84 0.50 6.58
N ILE A 163 -5.17 0.06 5.50
CA ILE A 163 -4.41 -1.22 5.51
C ILE A 163 -3.19 -1.14 6.44
N LEU A 164 -2.57 0.03 6.55
CA LEU A 164 -1.40 0.23 7.42
C LEU A 164 -1.74 0.28 8.91
N ARG A 165 -3.01 0.29 9.32
CA ARG A 165 -3.43 0.03 10.71
C ARG A 165 -3.19 -1.41 11.16
N ASP A 166 -2.75 -2.28 10.25
CA ASP A 166 -2.36 -3.65 10.57
C ASP A 166 -0.84 -3.76 10.82
N PRO A 167 -0.40 -4.09 12.04
CA PRO A 167 1.01 -4.33 12.36
C PRO A 167 1.70 -5.36 11.45
N MET A 168 0.99 -6.41 11.01
CA MET A 168 1.54 -7.39 10.06
C MET A 168 1.96 -6.73 8.75
N THR A 169 1.14 -5.80 8.23
CA THR A 169 1.44 -5.02 7.03
C THR A 169 2.60 -4.06 7.28
N GLN A 170 2.62 -3.35 8.41
CA GLN A 170 3.71 -2.42 8.74
C GLN A 170 5.09 -3.11 8.75
N ILE A 171 5.14 -4.35 9.23
CA ILE A 171 6.38 -5.12 9.41
C ILE A 171 6.77 -5.86 8.12
N ASN A 172 5.81 -6.50 7.45
CA ASN A 172 6.11 -7.33 6.29
C ASN A 172 6.05 -6.58 4.96
N GLY A 173 5.25 -5.52 4.90
CA GLY A 173 5.05 -4.71 3.71
C GLY A 173 4.05 -5.30 2.73
N PHE A 174 4.12 -4.78 1.51
CA PHE A 174 3.18 -5.06 0.43
C PHE A 174 3.85 -5.79 -0.72
N LYS A 175 3.10 -6.68 -1.37
CA LYS A 175 3.30 -7.04 -2.77
C LYS A 175 2.10 -6.54 -3.58
N PHE A 176 2.37 -5.85 -4.68
CA PHE A 176 1.32 -5.31 -5.55
C PHE A 176 1.26 -6.08 -6.87
N ILE A 177 0.05 -6.31 -7.37
CA ILE A 177 -0.19 -6.78 -8.74
C ILE A 177 -0.97 -5.69 -9.46
N HIS A 178 -0.46 -5.21 -10.57
CA HIS A 178 -1.09 -4.20 -11.41
C HIS A 178 -1.49 -4.84 -12.72
N ASP A 179 -2.79 -4.95 -12.93
CA ASP A 179 -3.41 -5.54 -14.09
C ASP A 179 -3.94 -4.46 -15.03
N PHE A 180 -3.35 -4.39 -16.21
CA PHE A 180 -3.68 -3.42 -17.24
C PHE A 180 -4.59 -3.99 -18.33
N GLN A 181 -5.06 -5.24 -18.19
CA GLN A 181 -6.00 -5.83 -19.14
C GLN A 181 -7.27 -4.98 -19.26
N GLY A 182 -7.72 -4.74 -20.50
CA GLY A 182 -8.96 -4.00 -20.77
C GLY A 182 -8.87 -2.48 -20.56
N THR A 183 -7.69 -1.94 -20.22
CA THR A 183 -7.53 -0.49 -20.08
C THR A 183 -7.69 0.25 -21.40
N THR A 184 -8.25 1.46 -21.33
CA THR A 184 -8.72 2.25 -22.48
C THR A 184 -8.16 3.68 -22.48
N LEU A 185 -8.41 4.43 -23.55
CA LEU A 185 -8.00 5.84 -23.65
C LEU A 185 -8.62 6.73 -22.56
N LEU A 186 -9.77 6.35 -22.00
CA LEU A 186 -10.37 7.05 -20.85
C LEU A 186 -9.44 6.99 -19.62
N HIS A 187 -8.78 5.87 -19.41
CA HIS A 187 -7.81 5.69 -18.33
C HIS A 187 -6.51 6.47 -18.61
N LEU A 188 -6.06 6.50 -19.88
CA LEU A 188 -4.89 7.30 -20.27
C LEU A 188 -5.07 8.78 -19.91
N LYS A 189 -6.26 9.33 -20.14
CA LYS A 189 -6.58 10.73 -19.81
C LYS A 189 -6.39 11.04 -18.32
N GLN A 190 -6.56 10.04 -17.44
CA GLN A 190 -6.34 10.21 -16.00
C GLN A 190 -4.86 10.10 -15.60
N CYS A 191 -4.01 9.52 -16.46
CA CYS A 191 -2.58 9.34 -16.23
C CYS A 191 -1.77 10.61 -16.56
N THR A 192 -2.24 11.77 -16.12
CA THR A 192 -1.52 13.04 -16.29
C THR A 192 -0.23 13.04 -15.47
N PRO A 193 0.84 13.75 -15.87
CA PRO A 193 2.07 13.83 -15.08
C PRO A 193 1.83 14.28 -13.63
N SER A 194 0.87 15.21 -13.42
CA SER A 194 0.48 15.67 -12.08
C SER A 194 -0.11 14.54 -11.23
N ASN A 195 -1.04 13.76 -11.79
CA ASN A 195 -1.66 12.64 -11.07
C ASN A 195 -0.63 11.52 -10.79
N LEU A 196 0.20 11.17 -11.77
CA LEU A 196 1.25 10.15 -11.59
C LEU A 196 2.27 10.58 -10.53
N TYR A 197 2.66 11.86 -10.54
CA TYR A 197 3.53 12.42 -9.50
C TYR A 197 2.85 12.41 -8.12
N LEU A 198 1.57 12.75 -8.03
CA LEU A 198 0.82 12.70 -6.77
C LEU A 198 0.82 11.28 -6.19
N PHE A 199 0.50 10.26 -6.97
CA PHE A 199 0.51 8.87 -6.50
C PHE A 199 1.91 8.42 -6.09
N TYR A 200 2.93 8.74 -6.88
CA TYR A 200 4.32 8.49 -6.52
C TYR A 200 4.69 9.17 -5.20
N HIS A 201 4.41 10.47 -5.07
CA HIS A 201 4.79 11.27 -3.91
C HIS A 201 4.08 10.77 -2.65
N ALA A 202 2.77 10.52 -2.74
CA ALA A 202 2.00 9.96 -1.65
C ALA A 202 2.52 8.58 -1.22
N ALA A 203 2.73 7.67 -2.17
CA ALA A 203 3.17 6.31 -1.88
C ALA A 203 4.60 6.25 -1.31
N ILE A 204 5.54 7.04 -1.84
CA ILE A 204 6.97 6.91 -1.52
C ILE A 204 7.40 7.85 -0.39
N HIS A 205 6.83 9.05 -0.31
CA HIS A 205 7.28 10.09 0.63
C HIS A 205 6.31 10.36 1.77
N CYS A 206 5.01 10.17 1.59
CA CYS A 206 4.02 10.49 2.62
C CYS A 206 3.56 9.26 3.42
N ILE A 207 3.19 8.17 2.75
CA ILE A 207 2.56 7.01 3.40
C ILE A 207 3.67 6.02 3.83
N PRO A 208 3.65 5.49 5.07
CA PRO A 208 4.71 4.62 5.59
C PRO A 208 4.67 3.18 5.05
N GLY A 209 4.35 2.99 3.76
CA GLY A 209 4.28 1.70 3.10
C GLY A 209 5.65 1.09 2.82
N ARG A 210 5.79 -0.23 3.00
CA ARG A 210 7.00 -0.99 2.65
C ARG A 210 6.75 -1.82 1.39
N TYR A 211 7.13 -1.31 0.22
CA TYR A 211 6.96 -1.98 -1.07
C TYR A 211 7.97 -3.10 -1.26
N LYS A 212 7.58 -4.37 -1.21
CA LYS A 212 8.49 -5.50 -1.39
C LYS A 212 8.65 -5.85 -2.86
N GLU A 213 7.55 -6.03 -3.57
CA GLU A 213 7.51 -6.36 -4.99
C GLU A 213 6.29 -5.69 -5.65
N ILE A 214 6.44 -5.28 -6.91
CA ILE A 214 5.41 -4.66 -7.74
C ILE A 214 5.39 -5.42 -9.06
N HIS A 215 4.32 -6.13 -9.34
CA HIS A 215 4.17 -6.98 -10.51
C HIS A 215 3.23 -6.31 -11.51
N ILE A 216 3.69 -6.14 -12.74
CA ILE A 216 2.90 -5.62 -13.85
C ILE A 216 2.53 -6.79 -14.75
N ILE A 217 1.25 -7.04 -14.95
CA ILE A 217 0.73 -8.07 -15.85
C ILE A 217 -0.17 -7.45 -16.91
N ASN A 218 -0.41 -8.20 -17.99
CA ASN A 218 -1.29 -7.79 -19.09
C ASN A 218 -0.97 -6.38 -19.60
N GLU A 219 0.32 -6.13 -19.90
CA GLU A 219 0.80 -4.82 -20.33
C GLU A 219 -0.06 -4.25 -21.47
N SER A 220 -0.59 -3.04 -21.28
CA SER A 220 -1.34 -2.31 -22.31
C SER A 220 -0.53 -1.13 -22.85
N PHE A 221 -1.08 -0.44 -23.84
CA PHE A 221 -0.48 0.79 -24.39
C PHE A 221 -0.28 1.91 -23.34
N LEU A 222 -0.92 1.82 -22.17
CA LEU A 222 -0.74 2.77 -21.05
C LEU A 222 0.59 2.62 -20.31
N VAL A 223 1.11 1.39 -20.22
CA VAL A 223 2.16 1.08 -19.26
C VAL A 223 3.45 1.82 -19.60
N LYS A 224 3.84 1.84 -20.88
CA LYS A 224 5.10 2.48 -21.32
C LYS A 224 5.09 4.00 -21.05
N PRO A 225 4.07 4.78 -21.44
CA PRO A 225 3.98 6.19 -21.07
C PRO A 225 4.00 6.44 -19.56
N CYS A 226 3.18 5.71 -18.78
CA CYS A 226 3.13 5.88 -17.32
C CYS A 226 4.47 5.56 -16.67
N TRP A 227 5.11 4.47 -17.08
CA TRP A 227 6.42 4.07 -16.59
C TRP A 227 7.48 5.12 -16.91
N LYS A 228 7.48 5.68 -18.13
CA LYS A 228 8.44 6.74 -18.51
C LYS A 228 8.40 7.94 -17.57
N VAL A 229 7.21 8.30 -17.08
CA VAL A 229 7.04 9.40 -16.11
C VAL A 229 7.45 8.97 -14.71
N ILE A 230 6.88 7.88 -14.19
CA ILE A 230 7.10 7.43 -12.80
C ILE A 230 8.58 7.08 -12.57
N ASN A 231 9.22 6.42 -13.54
CA ASN A 231 10.60 5.95 -13.44
C ASN A 231 11.63 7.07 -13.21
N LEU A 232 11.30 8.31 -13.58
CA LEU A 232 12.14 9.49 -13.33
C LEU A 232 12.33 9.76 -11.83
N PHE A 233 11.32 9.40 -11.03
CA PHE A 233 11.32 9.71 -9.60
C PHE A 233 11.72 8.51 -8.72
N LEU A 234 11.61 7.28 -9.24
CA LEU A 234 11.90 6.09 -8.45
C LEU A 234 13.40 5.94 -8.17
N SER A 235 13.74 5.58 -6.93
CA SER A 235 15.10 5.11 -6.60
C SER A 235 15.39 3.77 -7.27
N GLU A 236 16.66 3.45 -7.47
CA GLU A 236 17.09 2.15 -8.01
C GLU A 236 16.52 0.97 -7.19
N LYS A 237 16.49 1.11 -5.86
CA LYS A 237 15.91 0.12 -4.96
C LYS A 237 14.44 -0.20 -5.28
N ILE A 238 13.63 0.80 -5.62
CA ILE A 238 12.22 0.55 -5.98
C ILE A 238 12.12 0.04 -7.41
N ARG A 239 12.92 0.57 -8.35
CA ARG A 239 12.95 0.06 -9.74
C ARG A 239 13.26 -1.43 -9.80
N ASN A 240 14.23 -1.90 -8.99
CA ASN A 240 14.61 -3.31 -8.92
C ASN A 240 13.53 -4.22 -8.29
N ARG A 241 12.45 -3.64 -7.76
CA ARG A 241 11.28 -4.37 -7.22
C ARG A 241 10.10 -4.37 -8.19
N VAL A 242 10.23 -3.74 -9.36
CA VAL A 242 9.20 -3.74 -10.40
C VAL A 242 9.50 -4.88 -11.37
N HIS A 243 8.54 -5.79 -11.50
CA HIS A 243 8.61 -6.97 -12.36
C HIS A 243 7.56 -6.85 -13.45
N PHE A 244 8.00 -6.79 -14.71
CA PHE A 244 7.10 -6.86 -15.87
C PHE A 244 7.00 -8.31 -16.32
N HIS A 245 5.78 -8.83 -16.38
CA HIS A 245 5.53 -10.22 -16.73
C HIS A 245 4.97 -10.33 -18.15
N SER A 246 5.46 -11.32 -18.89
CA SER A 246 4.97 -11.61 -20.24
C SER A 246 3.59 -12.28 -20.25
N SER A 247 3.19 -12.91 -19.15
CA SER A 247 1.93 -13.61 -18.99
C SER A 247 1.54 -13.75 -17.52
N THR A 248 0.28 -14.05 -17.23
CA THR A 248 -0.23 -14.19 -15.85
C THR A 248 0.35 -15.41 -15.14
N GLU A 249 0.73 -16.47 -15.86
CA GLU A 249 1.34 -17.68 -15.27
C GLU A 249 2.67 -17.39 -14.59
N LYS A 250 3.38 -16.32 -15.01
CA LYS A 250 4.62 -15.88 -14.34
C LYS A 250 4.41 -15.37 -12.92
N LEU A 251 3.17 -15.08 -12.52
CA LEU A 251 2.87 -14.77 -11.12
C LEU A 251 3.12 -15.97 -10.19
N PHE A 252 3.01 -17.22 -10.68
CA PHE A 252 3.25 -18.41 -9.85
C PHE A 252 4.71 -18.57 -9.42
N ASP A 253 5.65 -17.87 -10.07
CA ASP A 253 7.04 -17.79 -9.63
C ASP A 253 7.19 -16.99 -8.31
N TYR A 254 6.19 -16.18 -7.95
CA TYR A 254 6.23 -15.23 -6.83
C TYR A 254 5.10 -15.43 -5.81
N PHE A 255 3.99 -16.04 -6.21
CA PHE A 255 2.79 -16.26 -5.41
C PHE A 255 2.29 -17.71 -5.56
N PRO A 256 2.04 -18.42 -4.45
CA PRO A 256 1.35 -19.72 -4.49
C PRO A 256 -0.04 -19.63 -5.17
N SER A 257 -0.46 -20.67 -5.89
CA SER A 257 -1.79 -20.72 -6.52
C SER A 257 -2.92 -20.50 -5.51
N SER A 258 -2.75 -21.05 -4.30
CA SER A 258 -3.73 -21.02 -3.20
C SER A 258 -4.08 -19.62 -2.69
N ILE A 259 -3.28 -18.60 -3.01
CA ILE A 259 -3.50 -17.21 -2.59
C ILE A 259 -3.92 -16.30 -3.74
N LEU A 260 -3.73 -16.70 -5.00
CA LEU A 260 -4.15 -15.92 -6.16
C LEU A 260 -5.62 -16.20 -6.51
N PRO A 261 -6.37 -15.17 -6.94
CA PRO A 261 -7.72 -15.35 -7.48
C PRO A 261 -7.77 -16.31 -8.69
N THR A 262 -8.92 -16.96 -8.89
CA THR A 262 -9.15 -17.84 -10.06
C THR A 262 -9.04 -17.11 -11.40
N GLU A 263 -9.35 -15.81 -11.44
CA GLU A 263 -9.16 -14.95 -12.62
C GLU A 263 -7.68 -14.82 -13.04
N TYR A 264 -6.74 -15.11 -12.14
CA TYR A 264 -5.30 -15.16 -12.41
C TYR A 264 -4.76 -16.61 -12.43
N GLY A 265 -5.65 -17.61 -12.55
CA GLY A 265 -5.31 -19.03 -12.58
C GLY A 265 -5.04 -19.67 -11.21
N GLY A 266 -5.29 -18.96 -10.11
CA GLY A 266 -5.15 -19.50 -8.75
C GLY A 266 -6.40 -20.22 -8.23
N ASP A 267 -6.40 -20.54 -6.93
CA ASP A 267 -7.45 -21.32 -6.28
C ASP A 267 -8.43 -20.47 -5.44
N LEU A 268 -8.16 -19.17 -5.29
CA LEU A 268 -8.97 -18.28 -4.45
C LEU A 268 -10.26 -17.86 -5.20
N ARG A 269 -11.39 -18.42 -4.80
CA ARG A 269 -12.70 -18.21 -5.45
C ARG A 269 -13.49 -17.00 -4.95
N GLU A 270 -13.37 -16.68 -3.67
CA GLU A 270 -14.20 -15.66 -3.02
C GLU A 270 -13.35 -14.51 -2.51
N ASN A 271 -13.66 -13.31 -2.96
CA ASN A 271 -13.07 -12.09 -2.42
C ASN A 271 -14.04 -11.40 -1.47
N GLN A 272 -13.95 -11.71 -0.17
CA GLN A 272 -14.80 -11.10 0.87
C GLN A 272 -14.43 -9.65 1.22
N MET A 273 -13.69 -8.95 0.34
CA MET A 273 -13.03 -7.69 0.66
C MET A 273 -13.79 -6.45 0.15
N GLU A 274 -14.87 -6.62 -0.63
CA GLU A 274 -15.82 -5.54 -0.93
C GLU A 274 -16.39 -4.91 0.36
N ASN A 275 -16.72 -5.75 1.35
CA ASN A 275 -17.14 -5.31 2.67
C ASN A 275 -16.04 -4.56 3.44
N TRP A 276 -14.77 -4.82 3.14
CA TRP A 276 -13.66 -4.17 3.84
C TRP A 276 -13.45 -2.75 3.38
N SER A 277 -13.48 -2.46 2.08
CA SER A 277 -13.29 -1.09 1.58
C SER A 277 -14.39 -0.15 2.11
N ARG A 278 -15.63 -0.64 2.19
CA ARG A 278 -16.73 0.11 2.81
C ARG A 278 -16.52 0.36 4.30
N LYS A 279 -16.12 -0.68 5.06
CA LYS A 279 -15.79 -0.52 6.48
C LYS A 279 -14.61 0.43 6.69
N ALA A 280 -13.56 0.29 5.88
CA ALA A 280 -12.39 1.15 5.89
C ALA A 280 -12.78 2.61 5.62
N ASN A 281 -13.69 2.87 4.68
CA ASN A 281 -14.22 4.20 4.41
C ASN A 281 -14.99 4.77 5.62
N ALA A 282 -15.86 3.97 6.24
CA ALA A 282 -16.59 4.37 7.45
C ALA A 282 -15.63 4.71 8.60
N ASP A 283 -14.63 3.85 8.84
CA ASP A 283 -13.58 4.10 9.84
C ASP A 283 -12.74 5.34 9.48
N HIS A 284 -12.53 5.62 8.19
CA HIS A 284 -11.75 6.76 7.71
C HIS A 284 -12.48 8.09 7.86
N LYS A 285 -13.82 8.12 7.81
CA LYS A 285 -14.61 9.33 8.11
C LYS A 285 -14.40 9.83 9.54
N HIS A 286 -13.94 8.95 10.44
CA HIS A 286 -13.54 9.28 11.80
C HIS A 286 -12.02 9.39 11.98
N HIS A 287 -11.25 9.45 10.89
CA HIS A 287 -9.79 9.57 10.92
C HIS A 287 -9.39 11.04 11.06
N GLY A 288 -9.05 11.44 12.30
CA GLY A 288 -8.48 12.74 12.57
C GLY A 288 -7.02 12.87 12.13
N VAL A 289 -6.50 14.10 12.18
CA VAL A 289 -5.09 14.40 11.93
C VAL A 289 -4.13 13.73 12.92
N THR A 290 -4.63 13.27 14.07
CA THR A 290 -3.90 12.55 15.13
C THR A 290 -3.57 11.10 14.76
N GLY A 291 -4.13 10.58 13.67
CA GLY A 291 -4.04 9.17 13.31
C GLY A 291 -5.09 8.32 14.02
N GLN A 292 -4.92 6.99 14.01
CA GLN A 292 -5.84 6.03 14.65
C GLN A 292 -5.06 4.86 15.27
N PRO A 293 -5.64 4.17 16.27
CA PRO A 293 -5.10 2.91 16.78
C PRO A 293 -5.03 1.81 15.70
N ASN A 294 -4.08 0.89 15.88
CA ASN A 294 -3.99 -0.33 15.08
C ASN A 294 -5.19 -1.26 15.32
N PHE A 295 -5.40 -2.26 14.45
CA PHE A 295 -6.53 -3.17 14.58
C PHE A 295 -6.46 -4.13 15.78
N PHE A 296 -5.25 -4.40 16.29
CA PHE A 296 -4.98 -5.21 17.47
C PHE A 296 -3.59 -4.88 18.03
#